data_AF-A0A0Q9F340-F1
#
_entry.id   AF-A0A0Q9F340-F1
#
_cell.length_a   1.000
_cell.length_b   1.000
_cell.length_c   1.000
_cell.angle_alpha   90.00
_cell.angle_beta   90.00
_cell.angle_gamma   90.00
#
_symmetry.space_group_name_H-M   'P 1'
#
loop_
_entity.id
_entity.type
_entity.pdbx_description
1 polymer ?
#
loop_
_entity_poly.entity_id
_entity_poly.type
_entity_poly.pdbx_seq_one_letter_code
_entity_poly.pdbx_strand_id
1 'polypeptide(L)'
;MLIVSSLAAAQDRPAAKPGYQEQVALRTFTTSLMREAIIAECRAQGYAGIDRLQAAYAQWRAPREVTIATGQVAALTRYPELGGNAAAQRSNFRRQFDKNLKPGIEADPGEACSAALSTFASGLPIPFSGDTRTSQELRFDIYKQAIVAGSAANGCPEFDTIESSVLEASKTGTGATERWLLKGCDTQIALTVKHQPAANGGSDFVISVAPAAQP
;
A
#
# COMPACT_ATOMS: atom_id res chain seq x y z
N MET A 1 -2.59 16.45 -61.56
CA MET A 1 -2.66 15.15 -60.86
C MET A 1 -2.41 15.44 -59.38
N LEU A 2 -3.49 15.51 -58.58
CA LEU A 2 -3.45 15.82 -57.15
C LEU A 2 -3.24 14.52 -56.37
N ILE A 3 -2.09 14.38 -55.70
CA ILE A 3 -1.86 13.29 -54.73
C ILE A 3 -2.28 13.84 -53.37
N VAL A 4 -3.48 13.46 -52.95
CA VAL A 4 -4.03 13.77 -51.63
C VAL A 4 -3.27 12.93 -50.60
N SER A 5 -2.57 13.60 -49.70
CA SER A 5 -1.96 13.01 -48.51
C SER A 5 -3.06 12.45 -47.59
N SER A 6 -3.24 11.14 -47.58
CA SER A 6 -4.02 10.47 -46.54
C SER A 6 -3.21 10.41 -45.25
N LEU A 7 -3.27 11.51 -44.47
CA LEU A 7 -3.11 11.46 -43.03
C LEU A 7 -4.20 10.53 -42.49
N ALA A 8 -3.87 9.25 -42.35
CA ALA A 8 -4.67 8.33 -41.58
C ALA A 8 -4.63 8.82 -40.13
N ALA A 9 -5.70 9.51 -39.72
CA ALA A 9 -6.04 9.67 -38.33
C ALA A 9 -6.08 8.27 -37.73
N ALA A 10 -5.07 7.94 -36.92
CA ALA A 10 -5.12 6.78 -36.06
C ALA A 10 -6.25 7.04 -35.07
N GLN A 11 -7.45 6.57 -35.45
CA GLN A 11 -8.62 6.59 -34.60
C GLN A 11 -8.26 5.87 -33.30
N ASP A 12 -8.40 6.60 -32.19
CA ASP A 12 -8.32 6.12 -30.83
C ASP A 12 -9.11 4.82 -30.71
N ARG A 13 -8.39 3.70 -30.68
CA ARG A 13 -8.94 2.45 -30.17
C ARG A 13 -9.17 2.67 -28.67
N PRO A 14 -10.34 2.29 -28.11
CA PRO A 14 -10.52 2.27 -26.67
C PRO A 14 -9.37 1.48 -26.06
N ALA A 15 -8.67 2.10 -25.10
CA ALA A 15 -7.41 1.60 -24.61
C ALA A 15 -7.57 0.13 -24.17
N ALA A 16 -6.71 -0.74 -24.71
CA ALA A 16 -6.51 -2.07 -24.15
C ALA A 16 -6.27 -1.93 -22.64
N LYS A 17 -6.79 -2.87 -21.85
CA LYS A 17 -6.63 -2.93 -20.38
C LYS A 17 -5.21 -2.48 -19.99
N PRO A 18 -5.03 -1.64 -18.96
CA PRO A 18 -3.73 -1.06 -18.66
C PRO A 18 -2.65 -2.12 -18.51
N GLY A 19 -1.47 -1.88 -19.08
CA GLY A 19 -0.32 -2.75 -18.88
C GLY A 19 0.11 -2.75 -17.41
N TYR A 20 0.91 -3.73 -16.97
CA TYR A 20 1.31 -3.88 -15.57
C TYR A 20 1.89 -2.59 -14.96
N GLN A 21 2.81 -1.91 -15.67
CA GLN A 21 3.41 -0.67 -15.19
C GLN A 21 2.40 0.49 -15.08
N GLU A 22 1.43 0.55 -15.99
CA GLU A 22 0.36 1.56 -15.93
C GLU A 22 -0.62 1.27 -14.79
N GLN A 23 -0.93 0.01 -14.52
CA GLN A 23 -1.73 -0.37 -13.34
C GLN A 23 -1.03 0.03 -12.04
N VAL A 24 0.29 -0.19 -11.95
CA VAL A 24 1.10 0.25 -10.80
C VAL A 24 1.05 1.77 -10.66
N ALA A 25 1.19 2.50 -11.77
CA ALA A 25 1.12 3.96 -11.79
C ALA A 25 -0.25 4.50 -11.35
N LEU A 26 -1.33 3.98 -11.92
CA LEU A 26 -2.73 4.34 -11.58
C LEU A 26 -3.04 4.04 -10.10
N ARG A 27 -2.61 2.88 -9.59
CA ARG A 27 -2.75 2.52 -8.18
C ARG A 27 -2.01 3.49 -7.29
N THR A 28 -0.74 3.79 -7.62
CA THR A 28 0.12 4.66 -6.83
C THR A 28 -0.42 6.10 -6.79
N PHE A 29 -0.91 6.60 -7.92
CA PHE A 29 -1.63 7.87 -7.99
C PHE A 29 -2.88 7.87 -7.10
N THR A 30 -3.74 6.86 -7.21
CA THR A 30 -4.96 6.78 -6.39
C THR A 30 -4.65 6.70 -4.89
N THR A 31 -3.64 5.92 -4.51
CA THR A 31 -3.15 5.85 -3.12
C THR A 31 -2.68 7.20 -2.62
N SER A 32 -2.01 8.00 -3.46
CA SER A 32 -1.56 9.34 -3.06
C SER A 32 -2.73 10.27 -2.73
N LEU A 33 -3.79 10.27 -3.55
CA LEU A 33 -5.02 11.03 -3.29
C LEU A 33 -5.69 10.61 -1.98
N MET A 34 -5.69 9.30 -1.70
CA MET A 34 -6.25 8.76 -0.47
C MET A 34 -5.49 9.22 0.77
N ARG A 35 -4.17 9.12 0.73
CA ARG A 35 -3.33 9.56 1.85
C ARG A 35 -3.44 11.06 2.10
N GLU A 36 -3.53 11.86 1.04
CA GLU A 36 -3.77 13.32 1.13
C GLU A 36 -5.10 13.64 1.81
N ALA A 37 -6.18 12.95 1.45
CA ALA A 37 -7.49 13.18 2.05
C ALA A 37 -7.55 12.77 3.53
N ILE A 38 -6.95 11.62 3.88
CA ILE A 38 -6.83 11.20 5.28
C ILE A 38 -6.04 12.22 6.10
N ILE A 39 -4.91 12.72 5.58
CA ILE A 39 -4.14 13.78 6.26
C ILE A 39 -4.97 15.03 6.47
N ALA A 40 -5.70 15.47 5.43
CA ALA A 40 -6.53 16.66 5.51
C ALA A 40 -7.62 16.50 6.57
N GLU A 41 -8.27 15.33 6.64
CA GLU A 41 -9.30 15.04 7.64
C GLU A 41 -8.72 14.93 9.04
N CYS A 42 -7.64 14.16 9.24
CA CYS A 42 -6.96 14.07 10.53
C CYS A 42 -6.47 15.43 11.04
N ARG A 43 -6.04 16.32 10.14
CA ARG A 43 -5.71 17.71 10.48
C ARG A 43 -6.94 18.49 10.90
N ALA A 44 -8.05 18.36 10.17
CA ALA A 44 -9.31 19.02 10.49
C ALA A 44 -9.87 18.60 11.85
N GLN A 45 -9.68 17.32 12.22
CA GLN A 45 -10.09 16.78 13.52
C GLN A 45 -9.09 17.08 14.66
N GLY A 46 -8.01 17.84 14.40
CA GLY A 46 -7.05 18.22 15.44
C GLY A 46 -6.20 17.05 15.98
N TYR A 47 -5.94 16.03 15.16
CA TYR A 47 -5.15 14.87 15.57
C TYR A 47 -3.74 15.28 16.03
N ALA A 48 -3.38 14.94 17.28
CA ALA A 48 -2.10 15.31 17.88
C ALA A 48 -0.87 14.75 17.14
N GLY A 49 -1.02 13.63 16.43
CA GLY A 49 0.04 12.99 15.64
C GLY A 49 0.18 13.49 14.20
N ILE A 50 -0.43 14.63 13.86
CA ILE A 50 -0.53 15.09 12.46
C ILE A 50 0.83 15.30 11.76
N ASP A 51 1.85 15.74 12.50
CA ASP A 51 3.19 15.95 11.93
C ASP A 51 3.86 14.62 11.56
N ARG A 52 3.67 13.59 12.40
CA ARG A 52 4.15 12.23 12.10
C ARG A 52 3.43 11.65 10.88
N LEU A 53 2.12 11.91 10.77
CA LEU A 53 1.31 11.45 9.64
C LEU A 53 1.79 12.09 8.32
N GLN A 54 2.07 13.40 8.34
CA GLN A 54 2.64 14.11 7.19
C GLN A 54 4.04 13.60 6.82
N ALA A 55 4.91 13.39 7.82
CA ALA A 55 6.25 12.88 7.59
C ALA A 55 6.24 11.48 6.97
N ALA A 56 5.41 10.57 7.50
CA ALA A 56 5.25 9.22 6.95
C ALA A 56 4.72 9.24 5.51
N TYR A 57 3.80 10.14 5.19
CA TYR A 57 3.34 10.32 3.83
C TYR A 57 4.42 10.87 2.90
N ALA A 58 5.19 11.87 3.33
CA ALA A 58 6.29 12.44 2.55
C ALA A 58 7.35 11.36 2.23
N GLN A 59 7.71 10.52 3.20
CA GLN A 59 8.64 9.40 3.02
C GLN A 59 8.12 8.37 2.00
N TRP A 60 6.82 8.06 2.02
CA TRP A 60 6.23 7.19 1.01
C TRP A 60 6.18 7.84 -0.38
N ARG A 61 5.87 9.14 -0.44
CA ARG A 61 5.68 9.87 -1.70
C ARG A 61 6.98 10.08 -2.46
N ALA A 62 8.06 10.45 -1.77
CA ALA A 62 9.33 10.85 -2.38
C ALA A 62 9.87 9.85 -3.44
N PRO A 63 10.00 8.53 -3.17
CA PRO A 63 10.47 7.58 -4.18
C PRO A 63 9.43 7.27 -5.28
N ARG A 64 8.20 7.80 -5.18
CA ARG A 64 7.07 7.48 -6.06
C ARG A 64 6.61 8.66 -6.91
N GLU A 65 7.26 9.83 -6.84
CA GLU A 65 6.81 11.04 -7.54
C GLU A 65 6.60 10.86 -9.05
N VAL A 66 7.55 10.22 -9.73
CA VAL A 66 7.45 9.95 -11.18
C VAL A 66 6.28 8.99 -11.48
N THR A 67 6.11 7.96 -10.66
CA THR A 67 5.03 6.98 -10.80
C THR A 67 3.66 7.61 -10.54
N ILE A 68 3.57 8.52 -9.56
CA ILE A 68 2.36 9.31 -9.27
C ILE A 68 2.03 10.21 -10.46
N ALA A 69 3.01 10.94 -11.00
CA ALA A 69 2.81 11.81 -12.17
C ALA A 69 2.38 10.99 -13.41
N THR A 70 3.01 9.84 -13.64
CA THR A 70 2.64 8.92 -14.72
C THR A 70 1.22 8.40 -14.56
N GLY A 71 0.85 8.01 -13.34
CA GLY A 71 -0.51 7.55 -13.02
C GLY A 71 -1.55 8.64 -13.21
N GLN A 72 -1.23 9.88 -12.84
CA GLN A 72 -2.08 11.03 -13.06
C GLN A 72 -2.33 11.27 -14.56
N VAL A 73 -1.27 11.22 -15.39
CA VAL A 73 -1.41 11.39 -16.84
C VAL A 73 -2.24 10.25 -17.43
N ALA A 74 -1.93 9.00 -17.10
CA ALA A 74 -2.68 7.84 -17.60
C ALA A 74 -4.18 7.90 -17.21
N ALA A 75 -4.47 8.28 -15.97
CA ALA A 75 -5.83 8.50 -15.48
C ALA A 75 -6.59 9.58 -16.25
N LEU A 76 -5.90 10.68 -16.60
CA LEU A 76 -6.48 11.82 -17.29
C LEU A 76 -6.73 11.57 -18.77
N THR A 77 -5.79 10.91 -19.45
CA THR A 77 -5.74 10.91 -20.91
C THR A 77 -6.05 9.55 -21.53
N ARG A 78 -5.74 8.44 -20.85
CA ARG A 78 -5.84 7.09 -21.42
C ARG A 78 -7.01 6.28 -20.89
N TYR A 79 -7.34 6.47 -19.61
CA TYR A 79 -8.41 5.72 -18.93
C TYR A 79 -9.45 6.64 -18.29
N PRO A 80 -10.05 7.58 -19.04
CA PRO A 80 -11.06 8.47 -18.50
C PRO A 80 -12.28 7.69 -17.99
N GLU A 81 -12.62 6.53 -18.54
CA GLU A 81 -13.73 5.70 -18.06
C GLU A 81 -13.54 5.16 -16.63
N LEU A 82 -12.31 5.12 -16.11
CA LEU A 82 -12.03 4.81 -14.70
C LEU A 82 -12.38 5.98 -13.75
N GLY A 83 -12.88 7.11 -14.29
CA GLY A 83 -13.46 8.23 -13.54
C GLY A 83 -13.17 9.58 -14.20
N GLY A 84 -13.87 9.91 -15.29
CA GLY A 84 -13.50 10.91 -16.31
C GLY A 84 -12.86 12.20 -15.83
N ASN A 85 -11.57 12.38 -16.15
CA ASN A 85 -10.69 13.47 -15.74
C ASN A 85 -10.28 13.42 -14.25
N ALA A 86 -9.09 13.95 -13.91
CA ALA A 86 -8.56 13.93 -12.55
C ALA A 86 -9.51 14.60 -11.54
N ALA A 87 -10.35 15.53 -11.96
CA ALA A 87 -11.37 16.12 -11.10
C ALA A 87 -12.52 15.12 -10.81
N ALA A 88 -12.93 14.27 -11.75
CA ALA A 88 -13.92 13.22 -11.45
C ALA A 88 -13.32 12.00 -10.75
N GLN A 89 -12.05 11.64 -10.98
CA GLN A 89 -11.37 10.64 -10.14
C GLN A 89 -11.24 11.14 -8.71
N ARG A 90 -10.80 12.40 -8.53
CA ARG A 90 -10.80 13.07 -7.22
C ARG A 90 -12.22 13.15 -6.65
N SER A 91 -13.24 13.44 -7.46
CA SER A 91 -14.64 13.53 -7.01
C SER A 91 -15.23 12.17 -6.61
N ASN A 92 -14.99 11.11 -7.38
CA ASN A 92 -15.42 9.75 -7.05
C ASN A 92 -14.68 9.22 -5.83
N PHE A 93 -13.37 9.44 -5.77
CA PHE A 93 -12.59 9.13 -4.58
C PHE A 93 -13.11 9.93 -3.38
N ARG A 94 -13.33 11.25 -3.53
CA ARG A 94 -13.84 12.10 -2.46
C ARG A 94 -15.20 11.61 -1.97
N ARG A 95 -16.08 11.22 -2.89
CA ARG A 95 -17.38 10.61 -2.58
C ARG A 95 -17.24 9.30 -1.79
N GLN A 96 -16.29 8.44 -2.16
CA GLN A 96 -16.01 7.21 -1.43
C GLN A 96 -15.38 7.47 -0.07
N PHE A 97 -14.47 8.44 0.01
CA PHE A 97 -13.87 8.89 1.25
C PHE A 97 -14.94 9.43 2.20
N ASP A 98 -15.74 10.39 1.75
CA ASP A 98 -16.80 11.03 2.52
C ASP A 98 -17.87 10.01 2.97
N LYS A 99 -18.14 8.98 2.15
CA LYS A 99 -19.13 7.94 2.48
C LYS A 99 -18.61 6.86 3.44
N ASN A 100 -17.36 6.40 3.25
CA ASN A 100 -16.89 5.17 3.88
C ASN A 100 -15.76 5.37 4.90
N LEU A 101 -14.89 6.36 4.70
CA LEU A 101 -13.70 6.58 5.53
C LEU A 101 -13.89 7.73 6.52
N LYS A 102 -14.44 8.84 6.04
CA LYS A 102 -14.66 10.05 6.83
C LYS A 102 -15.50 9.81 8.08
N PRO A 103 -16.63 9.05 8.04
CA PRO A 103 -17.42 8.81 9.25
C PRO A 103 -16.65 8.05 10.33
N GLY A 104 -15.75 7.14 9.94
CA GLY A 104 -14.89 6.42 10.89
C GLY A 104 -13.84 7.32 11.53
N ILE A 105 -13.25 8.23 10.74
CA ILE A 105 -12.31 9.25 11.25
C ILE A 105 -13.03 10.25 12.16
N GLU A 106 -14.26 10.65 11.84
CA GLU A 106 -15.06 11.57 12.68
C GLU A 106 -15.53 10.90 13.98
N ALA A 107 -15.79 9.60 13.96
CA ALA A 107 -16.25 8.86 15.14
C ALA A 107 -15.15 8.66 16.19
N ASP A 108 -13.93 8.27 15.76
CA ASP A 108 -12.75 8.23 16.62
C ASP A 108 -11.51 8.73 15.87
N PRO A 109 -11.25 10.06 15.89
CA PRO A 109 -10.11 10.62 15.20
C PRO A 109 -8.77 10.13 15.75
N GLY A 110 -8.69 9.83 17.05
CA GLY A 110 -7.46 9.38 17.68
C GLY A 110 -7.05 8.01 17.16
N GLU A 111 -7.98 7.07 17.20
CA GLU A 111 -7.77 5.70 16.74
C GLU A 111 -7.58 5.63 15.23
N ALA A 112 -8.48 6.23 14.45
CA ALA A 112 -8.44 6.15 12.99
C ALA A 112 -7.19 6.82 12.39
N CYS A 113 -6.78 7.98 12.92
CA CYS A 113 -5.57 8.67 12.44
C CYS A 113 -4.29 8.02 12.92
N SER A 114 -4.30 7.34 14.08
CA SER A 114 -3.20 6.49 14.53
C SER A 114 -3.04 5.25 13.65
N ALA A 115 -4.15 4.60 13.30
CA ALA A 115 -4.15 3.47 12.35
C ALA A 115 -3.69 3.90 10.95
N ALA A 116 -4.10 5.08 10.48
CA ALA A 116 -3.61 5.66 9.23
C ALA A 116 -2.10 5.96 9.29
N LEU A 117 -1.62 6.53 10.40
CA LEU A 117 -0.19 6.78 10.61
C LEU A 117 0.61 5.48 10.54
N SER A 118 0.14 4.43 11.23
CA SER A 118 0.71 3.10 11.10
C SER A 118 0.78 2.68 9.64
N THR A 119 -0.35 2.72 8.94
CA THR A 119 -0.45 2.32 7.53
C THR A 119 0.51 3.10 6.63
N PHE A 120 0.72 4.38 6.90
CA PHE A 120 1.60 5.20 6.07
C PHE A 120 3.07 4.86 6.28
N ALA A 121 3.46 4.62 7.53
CA ALA A 121 4.82 4.27 7.93
C ALA A 121 5.18 2.81 7.56
N SER A 122 4.24 1.88 7.75
CA SER A 122 4.49 0.46 7.60
C SER A 122 4.02 -0.14 6.28
N GLY A 123 2.99 0.45 5.66
CA GLY A 123 2.20 -0.17 4.59
C GLY A 123 1.12 -1.13 5.08
N LEU A 124 0.95 -1.27 6.40
CA LEU A 124 0.06 -2.25 7.03
C LEU A 124 -1.02 -1.57 7.86
N PRO A 125 -2.25 -2.14 7.90
CA PRO A 125 -3.35 -1.62 8.70
C PRO A 125 -3.03 -1.51 10.20
N ILE A 126 -2.17 -2.40 10.71
CA ILE A 126 -1.78 -2.47 12.12
C ILE A 126 -0.32 -2.02 12.32
N PRO A 127 0.03 -1.45 13.50
CA PRO A 127 1.38 -1.04 13.84
C PRO A 127 2.43 -2.09 13.48
N PHE A 128 3.40 -1.69 12.66
CA PHE A 128 4.56 -2.49 12.34
C PHE A 128 5.81 -1.78 12.83
N SER A 129 6.66 -2.51 13.55
CA SER A 129 7.90 -1.97 14.10
C SER A 129 9.06 -2.96 13.91
N GLY A 130 10.27 -2.51 14.24
CA GLY A 130 11.49 -3.30 14.10
C GLY A 130 12.11 -3.27 12.71
N ASP A 131 13.17 -4.05 12.54
CA ASP A 131 14.01 -4.04 11.34
C ASP A 131 13.43 -4.94 10.25
N THR A 132 13.26 -4.38 9.06
CA THR A 132 12.79 -5.11 7.88
C THR A 132 13.53 -4.70 6.60
N ARG A 133 13.69 -5.66 5.68
CA ARG A 133 14.23 -5.45 4.32
C ARG A 133 13.13 -5.45 3.26
N THR A 134 11.89 -5.74 3.64
CA THR A 134 10.76 -5.73 2.72
C THR A 134 10.37 -4.30 2.33
N SER A 135 10.16 -4.09 1.02
CA SER A 135 9.54 -2.85 0.54
C SER A 135 8.13 -2.71 1.11
N GLN A 136 7.59 -1.50 1.13
CA GLN A 136 6.26 -1.25 1.68
C GLN A 136 5.17 -2.04 0.94
N GLU A 137 5.30 -2.18 -0.38
CA GLU A 137 4.42 -2.99 -1.21
C GLU A 137 4.50 -4.48 -0.86
N LEU A 138 5.73 -5.01 -0.75
CA LEU A 138 5.95 -6.41 -0.41
C LEU A 138 5.46 -6.72 1.01
N ARG A 139 5.60 -5.79 1.96
CA ARG A 139 5.06 -5.93 3.31
C ARG A 139 3.57 -6.17 3.32
N PHE A 140 2.82 -5.40 2.54
CA PHE A 140 1.36 -5.52 2.49
C PHE A 140 0.91 -6.88 1.98
N ASP A 141 1.60 -7.42 0.96
CA ASP A 141 1.28 -8.72 0.42
C ASP A 141 1.66 -9.87 1.38
N ILE A 142 2.81 -9.75 2.05
CA ILE A 142 3.20 -10.66 3.13
C ILE A 142 2.19 -10.60 4.27
N TYR A 143 1.77 -9.41 4.69
CA TYR A 143 0.81 -9.22 5.79
C TYR A 143 -0.50 -9.97 5.58
N LYS A 144 -1.09 -9.90 4.38
CA LYS A 144 -2.34 -10.60 4.08
C LYS A 144 -2.23 -12.10 4.34
N GLN A 145 -1.09 -12.70 3.97
CA GLN A 145 -0.85 -14.12 4.20
C GLN A 145 -0.42 -14.41 5.64
N ALA A 146 0.35 -13.51 6.25
CA ALA A 146 0.82 -13.62 7.63
C ALA A 146 -0.35 -13.63 8.63
N ILE A 147 -1.34 -12.75 8.47
CA ILE A 147 -2.52 -12.72 9.33
C ILE A 147 -3.33 -13.99 9.20
N VAL A 148 -3.55 -14.49 7.97
CA VAL A 148 -4.26 -15.76 7.76
C VAL A 148 -3.50 -16.92 8.42
N ALA A 149 -2.19 -17.01 8.24
CA ALA A 149 -1.35 -18.04 8.85
C ALA A 149 -1.32 -17.93 10.38
N GLY A 150 -1.22 -16.72 10.92
CA GLY A 150 -1.24 -16.45 12.35
C GLY A 150 -2.59 -16.78 12.98
N SER A 151 -3.69 -16.31 12.40
CA SER A 151 -5.04 -16.61 12.88
C SER A 151 -5.33 -18.10 12.88
N ALA A 152 -4.86 -18.84 11.86
CA ALA A 152 -4.99 -20.29 11.82
C ALA A 152 -4.15 -21.00 12.91
N ALA A 153 -3.01 -20.45 13.31
CA ALA A 153 -2.09 -21.07 14.26
C ALA A 153 -2.53 -20.95 15.73
N ASN A 154 -3.05 -19.79 16.16
CA ASN A 154 -3.47 -19.57 17.56
C ASN A 154 -4.97 -19.26 17.73
N GLY A 155 -5.78 -19.28 16.67
CA GLY A 155 -7.20 -18.95 16.75
C GLY A 155 -7.49 -17.47 17.06
N CYS A 156 -6.50 -16.59 16.90
CA CYS A 156 -6.64 -15.15 17.11
C CYS A 156 -7.14 -14.47 15.83
N PRO A 157 -8.38 -13.94 15.79
CA PRO A 157 -8.93 -13.33 14.58
C PRO A 157 -8.34 -11.95 14.28
N GLU A 158 -7.71 -11.29 15.26
CA GLU A 158 -7.29 -9.90 15.15
C GLU A 158 -5.96 -9.66 15.88
N PHE A 159 -5.00 -9.06 15.19
CA PHE A 159 -3.68 -8.75 15.73
C PHE A 159 -3.53 -7.25 15.91
N ASP A 160 -2.97 -6.83 17.04
CA ASP A 160 -2.79 -5.42 17.40
C ASP A 160 -1.49 -4.84 16.86
N THR A 161 -0.42 -5.64 16.82
CA THR A 161 0.91 -5.17 16.40
C THR A 161 1.73 -6.26 15.71
N ILE A 162 2.69 -5.83 14.89
CA ILE A 162 3.71 -6.66 14.27
C ILE A 162 5.09 -6.10 14.64
N GLU A 163 5.95 -6.96 15.17
CA GLU A 163 7.36 -6.66 15.39
C GLU A 163 8.22 -7.50 14.44
N SER A 164 9.12 -6.86 13.70
CA SER A 164 9.98 -7.52 12.74
C SER A 164 11.46 -7.47 13.15
N SER A 165 12.20 -8.52 12.77
CA SER A 165 13.64 -8.56 12.88
C SER A 165 14.23 -9.33 11.70
N VAL A 166 15.34 -8.85 11.14
CA VAL A 166 16.05 -9.55 10.06
C VAL A 166 16.91 -10.67 10.67
N LEU A 167 16.61 -11.92 10.29
CA LEU A 167 17.40 -13.09 10.71
C LEU A 167 18.61 -13.29 9.79
N GLU A 168 18.37 -13.21 8.48
CA GLU A 168 19.40 -13.38 7.46
C GLU A 168 19.13 -12.42 6.30
N ALA A 169 20.17 -11.86 5.70
CA ALA A 169 20.06 -11.06 4.48
C ALA A 169 20.88 -11.71 3.37
N SER A 170 20.37 -11.70 2.14
CA SER A 170 21.12 -12.18 0.99
C SER A 170 22.37 -11.32 0.76
N LYS A 171 23.44 -11.92 0.23
CA LYS A 171 24.68 -11.20 -0.12
C LYS A 171 24.44 -10.07 -1.14
N THR A 172 23.38 -10.17 -1.93
CA THR A 172 22.98 -9.17 -2.92
C THR A 172 22.07 -8.08 -2.35
N GLY A 173 21.63 -8.21 -1.09
CA GLY A 173 20.72 -7.26 -0.43
C GLY A 173 19.29 -7.26 -0.96
N THR A 174 18.97 -8.15 -1.90
CA THR A 174 17.68 -8.19 -2.61
C THR A 174 16.70 -9.23 -2.08
N GLY A 175 17.14 -10.10 -1.16
CA GLY A 175 16.28 -11.02 -0.41
C GLY A 175 16.68 -11.09 1.06
N ALA A 176 15.76 -11.51 1.91
CA ALA A 176 16.02 -11.70 3.33
C ALA A 176 15.10 -12.76 3.94
N THR A 177 15.56 -13.32 5.06
CA THR A 177 14.74 -14.08 6.00
C THR A 177 14.49 -13.18 7.20
N GLU A 178 13.23 -12.93 7.51
CA GLU A 178 12.79 -12.08 8.61
C GLU A 178 11.93 -12.89 9.58
N ARG A 179 12.00 -12.56 10.86
CA ARG A 179 11.04 -13.01 11.87
C ARG A 179 10.02 -11.91 12.06
N TRP A 180 8.75 -12.24 11.92
CA TRP A 180 7.62 -11.34 12.18
C TRP A 180 6.83 -11.89 13.38
N LEU A 181 6.79 -11.13 14.47
CA LEU A 181 6.05 -11.46 15.67
C LEU A 181 4.71 -10.71 15.64
N LEU A 182 3.63 -11.44 15.38
CA LEU A 182 2.27 -10.92 15.43
C LEU A 182 1.77 -11.01 16.87
N LYS A 183 1.33 -9.89 17.46
CA LYS A 183 0.80 -9.82 18.83
C LYS A 183 -0.65 -9.40 18.80
N GLY A 184 -1.49 -10.14 19.50
CA GLY A 184 -2.92 -9.86 19.64
C GLY A 184 -3.66 -10.98 20.35
N CYS A 185 -4.86 -10.69 20.82
CA CYS A 185 -5.68 -11.62 21.60
C CYS A 185 -4.96 -12.18 22.84
N ASP A 186 -4.13 -11.39 23.53
CA ASP A 186 -3.24 -11.83 24.63
C ASP A 186 -2.25 -12.94 24.25
N THR A 187 -2.01 -13.15 22.95
CA THR A 187 -1.06 -14.12 22.42
C THR A 187 -0.02 -13.46 21.52
N GLN A 188 1.04 -14.21 21.24
CA GLN A 188 2.03 -13.83 20.25
C GLN A 188 2.41 -15.02 19.37
N ILE A 189 2.56 -14.77 18.08
CA ILE A 189 2.90 -15.78 17.07
C ILE A 189 4.10 -15.29 16.29
N ALA A 190 5.15 -16.10 16.30
CA ALA A 190 6.30 -15.84 15.45
C ALA A 190 6.10 -16.52 14.09
N LEU A 191 6.26 -15.75 13.03
CA LEU A 191 6.32 -16.20 11.66
C LEU A 191 7.73 -15.99 11.13
N THR A 192 8.19 -16.90 10.29
CA THR A 192 9.38 -16.73 9.45
C THR A 192 8.93 -16.33 8.06
N VAL A 193 9.40 -15.19 7.59
CA VAL A 193 9.10 -14.62 6.28
C VAL A 193 10.38 -14.63 5.46
N LYS A 194 10.45 -15.50 4.45
CA LYS A 194 11.56 -15.53 3.50
C LYS A 194 11.12 -14.87 2.21
N HIS A 195 11.86 -13.86 1.74
CA HIS A 195 11.59 -13.20 0.47
C HIS A 195 12.84 -13.06 -0.40
N GLN A 196 12.63 -13.07 -1.72
CA GLN A 196 13.68 -12.94 -2.72
C GLN A 196 13.12 -12.37 -4.03
N PRO A 197 13.96 -11.83 -4.92
CA PRO A 197 13.49 -11.39 -6.24
C PRO A 197 12.99 -12.58 -7.05
N ALA A 198 11.86 -12.41 -7.72
CA ALA A 198 11.32 -13.38 -8.66
C ALA A 198 11.97 -13.22 -10.04
N ALA A 199 12.07 -14.31 -10.79
CA ALA A 199 12.69 -14.32 -12.12
C ALA A 199 11.98 -13.43 -13.16
N ASN A 200 10.72 -13.08 -12.93
CA ASN A 200 9.90 -12.22 -13.79
C ASN A 200 9.95 -10.72 -13.40
N GLY A 201 10.86 -10.33 -12.50
CA GLY A 201 10.97 -8.95 -12.01
C GLY A 201 10.04 -8.59 -10.84
N GLY A 202 9.37 -9.58 -10.24
CA GLY A 202 8.59 -9.44 -9.01
C GLY A 202 9.37 -9.82 -7.74
N SER A 203 8.64 -10.17 -6.68
CA SER A 203 9.19 -10.74 -5.45
C SER A 203 8.47 -12.03 -5.10
N ASP A 204 9.22 -13.09 -4.84
CA ASP A 204 8.71 -14.33 -4.28
C ASP A 204 8.86 -14.29 -2.77
N PHE A 205 7.87 -14.81 -2.04
CA PHE A 205 7.96 -14.95 -0.60
C PHE A 205 7.28 -16.22 -0.09
N VAL A 206 7.77 -16.70 1.05
CA VAL A 206 7.24 -17.86 1.77
C VAL A 206 7.08 -17.46 3.23
N ILE A 207 5.94 -17.81 3.82
CA ILE A 207 5.64 -17.59 5.23
C ILE A 207 5.49 -18.95 5.89
N SER A 208 6.22 -19.18 6.97
CA SER A 208 6.06 -20.35 7.82
C SER A 208 5.84 -19.93 9.27
N VAL A 209 4.98 -20.64 9.99
CA VAL A 209 4.85 -20.45 11.43
C VAL A 209 6.13 -20.98 12.07
N ALA A 210 6.82 -20.14 12.83
CA ALA A 210 8.00 -20.59 13.55
C ALA A 210 7.57 -21.60 14.63
N PRO A 211 8.31 -22.71 14.84
CA PRO A 211 8.03 -23.59 15.96
C PRO A 211 8.06 -22.78 17.26
N ALA A 212 7.12 -23.05 18.17
CA ALA A 212 7.18 -22.48 19.51
C ALA A 212 8.57 -22.76 20.09
N ALA A 213 9.29 -21.72 20.51
CA ALA A 213 10.54 -21.93 21.22
C ALA A 213 10.21 -22.77 22.45
N GLN A 214 10.71 -24.01 22.50
CA GLN A 214 10.62 -24.81 23.70
C GLN A 214 11.39 -24.09 24.82
N PRO A 215 10.83 -24.05 26.05
CA PRO A 215 11.48 -23.41 27.20
C PRO A 215 12.83 -24.04 27.53
#